data_AF-A0AAV0S332-F1
#
_entry.id   AF-A0AAV0S332-F1
#
_cell.length_a   1.000
_cell.length_b   1.000
_cell.length_c   1.000
_cell.angle_alpha   90.00
_cell.angle_beta   90.00
_cell.angle_gamma   90.00
#
_symmetry.space_group_name_H-M   'P 1'
#
loop_
_entity.id
_entity.type
_entity.pdbx_description
1 polymer ?
#
loop_
_entity_poly.entity_id
_entity_poly.type
_entity_poly.pdbx_seq_one_letter_code
_entity_poly.pdbx_strand_id
1 'polypeptide(L)'
;MDVPPPRSVGLVQSADENTTIELTGRDRPGLLSEVFAVLADLKCNVAAAEVWTHNSRMASVVYITDEATGAPIDDPDRLGKIKQLLLYVLKGDRDRRSANTAVSVGSTHKDRRLHQMMYADRDYDVEEDVEEENGNRPLVTVENCLEKGYTVVNLRCGDRPKLLFDTVCTLTDMQYVVYHATIIAEGPEAYQEYYIRHIDGSPISSEAERQRVINCLEAAIKRRTSEGIRLELCCEDRVGLLSDVTRIFRENGLAVSRAEVTTRGDQAVNAFYVTDASGHPSVKTETIEAVRKEIGLAVLRVKEEAYSSSPPAQEHGKFSLGNLFRTRSEKFLYNLGLIKSCT
;
A
#
# COMPACT_ATOMS: atom_id res chain seq x y z
N MET A 1 -15.24 15.35 38.45
CA MET A 1 -13.97 15.88 37.91
C MET A 1 -13.98 15.56 36.44
N ASP A 2 -14.29 16.56 35.62
CA ASP A 2 -14.41 16.41 34.17
C ASP A 2 -13.04 16.15 33.54
N VAL A 3 -12.95 15.05 32.80
CA VAL A 3 -11.80 14.75 31.94
C VAL A 3 -11.97 15.60 30.67
N PRO A 4 -11.00 16.47 30.31
CA PRO A 4 -11.12 17.25 29.09
C PRO A 4 -11.00 16.31 27.88
N PRO A 5 -11.68 16.60 26.76
CA PRO A 5 -11.59 15.77 25.57
C PRO A 5 -10.17 15.84 24.98
N PRO A 6 -9.69 14.76 24.33
CA PRO A 6 -8.39 14.75 23.69
C PRO A 6 -8.36 15.82 22.59
N ARG A 7 -7.42 16.75 22.70
CA ARG A 7 -7.12 17.74 21.65
C ARG A 7 -6.47 17.02 20.49
N SER A 8 -7.25 16.68 19.46
CA SER A 8 -6.72 16.28 18.16
C SER A 8 -6.14 17.52 17.47
N VAL A 9 -4.83 17.54 17.28
CA VAL A 9 -4.20 18.47 16.32
C VAL A 9 -4.33 17.83 14.95
N GLY A 10 -5.50 17.98 14.34
CA GLY A 10 -5.71 17.65 12.94
C GLY A 10 -5.24 18.82 12.08
N LEU A 11 -4.26 18.58 11.20
CA LEU A 11 -4.05 19.47 10.06
C LEU A 11 -5.36 19.48 9.26
N VAL A 12 -6.03 20.62 9.21
CA VAL A 12 -7.22 20.85 8.40
C VAL A 12 -6.79 20.74 6.94
N GLN A 13 -6.98 19.56 6.34
CA GLN A 13 -7.10 19.45 4.88
C GLN A 13 -8.56 19.73 4.57
N SER A 14 -8.83 20.81 3.84
CA SER A 14 -10.17 21.17 3.37
C SER A 14 -10.75 19.99 2.59
N ALA A 15 -11.76 19.34 3.17
CA ALA A 15 -12.53 18.33 2.50
C ALA A 15 -13.47 19.04 1.53
N ASP A 16 -13.03 19.26 0.30
CA ASP A 16 -13.99 19.34 -0.80
C ASP A 16 -14.61 17.94 -0.91
N GLU A 17 -15.92 17.84 -0.69
CA GLU A 17 -16.67 16.57 -0.60
C GLU A 17 -16.72 15.85 -1.96
N ASN A 18 -15.60 15.36 -2.47
CA ASN A 18 -15.58 14.64 -3.75
C ASN A 18 -16.44 13.37 -3.69
N THR A 19 -17.02 13.01 -4.85
CA THR A 19 -17.66 11.71 -5.00
C THR A 19 -16.59 10.63 -5.00
N THR A 20 -16.69 9.69 -4.07
CA THR A 20 -15.74 8.60 -3.89
C THR A 20 -16.27 7.31 -4.51
N ILE A 21 -15.44 6.67 -5.33
CA ILE A 21 -15.66 5.35 -5.90
C ILE A 21 -14.67 4.39 -5.28
N GLU A 22 -15.16 3.26 -4.80
CA GLU A 22 -14.37 2.15 -4.29
C GLU A 22 -14.54 0.94 -5.23
N LEU A 23 -13.43 0.41 -5.70
CA LEU A 23 -13.37 -0.73 -6.63
C LEU A 23 -12.61 -1.86 -5.97
N THR A 24 -13.19 -3.07 -5.96
CA THR A 24 -12.44 -4.31 -5.66
C THR A 24 -12.74 -5.38 -6.70
N GLY A 25 -11.74 -6.20 -7.02
CA GLY A 25 -11.92 -7.30 -7.95
C GLY A 25 -10.62 -8.01 -8.30
N ARG A 26 -10.68 -8.93 -9.26
CA ARG A 26 -9.50 -9.58 -9.81
C ARG A 26 -8.75 -8.60 -10.73
N ASP A 27 -7.46 -8.46 -10.50
CA ASP A 27 -6.60 -7.64 -11.35
C ASP A 27 -6.33 -8.33 -12.69
N ARG A 28 -6.07 -7.53 -13.74
CA ARG A 28 -5.60 -8.00 -15.04
C ARG A 28 -4.94 -6.87 -15.83
N PRO A 29 -4.02 -7.19 -16.76
CA PRO A 29 -3.45 -6.20 -17.67
C PRO A 29 -4.53 -5.39 -18.39
N GLY A 30 -4.44 -4.07 -18.29
CA GLY A 30 -5.36 -3.13 -18.94
C GLY A 30 -6.62 -2.76 -18.13
N LEU A 31 -6.88 -3.39 -16.98
CA LEU A 31 -8.05 -3.08 -16.15
C LEU A 31 -8.09 -1.59 -15.76
N LEU A 32 -6.98 -1.04 -15.29
CA LEU A 32 -6.90 0.36 -14.88
C LEU A 32 -7.19 1.34 -16.03
N SER A 33 -6.73 1.00 -17.24
CA SER A 33 -7.02 1.78 -18.45
C SER A 33 -8.50 1.76 -18.80
N GLU A 34 -9.17 0.60 -18.70
CA GLU A 34 -10.61 0.48 -18.94
C GLU A 34 -11.42 1.25 -17.90
N VAL A 35 -11.03 1.22 -16.62
CA VAL A 35 -11.66 2.01 -15.55
C VAL A 35 -11.58 3.50 -15.84
N PHE A 36 -10.38 4.02 -16.14
CA PHE A 36 -10.22 5.45 -16.43
C PHE A 36 -10.87 5.88 -17.74
N ALA A 37 -10.94 5.00 -18.74
CA ALA A 37 -11.67 5.26 -19.98
C ALA A 37 -13.18 5.42 -19.72
N VAL A 38 -13.78 4.56 -18.89
CA VAL A 38 -15.20 4.70 -18.50
C VAL A 38 -15.45 6.02 -17.78
N LEU A 39 -14.59 6.40 -16.84
CA LEU A 39 -14.75 7.67 -16.12
C LEU A 39 -14.62 8.88 -17.05
N ALA A 40 -13.67 8.86 -17.99
CA ALA A 40 -13.48 9.91 -18.97
C ALA A 40 -14.68 10.03 -19.94
N ASP A 41 -15.23 8.90 -20.41
CA ASP A 41 -16.42 8.88 -21.28
C ASP A 41 -17.66 9.45 -20.57
N LEU A 42 -17.77 9.17 -19.26
CA LEU A 42 -18.83 9.70 -18.40
C LEU A 42 -18.58 11.13 -17.89
N LYS A 43 -17.59 11.84 -18.48
CA LYS A 43 -17.30 13.25 -18.16
C LYS A 43 -17.00 13.46 -16.68
N CYS A 44 -16.28 12.50 -16.09
CA CYS A 44 -15.80 12.57 -14.71
C CYS A 44 -14.34 13.00 -14.72
N ASN A 45 -14.05 14.06 -13.99
CA ASN A 45 -12.68 14.43 -13.65
C ASN A 45 -12.19 13.57 -12.48
N VAL A 46 -10.95 13.09 -12.52
CA VAL A 46 -10.36 12.28 -11.44
C VAL A 46 -9.43 13.18 -10.63
N ALA A 47 -9.94 13.73 -9.53
CA ALA A 47 -9.17 14.64 -8.67
C ALA A 47 -8.04 13.91 -7.92
N ALA A 48 -8.29 12.65 -7.54
CA ALA A 48 -7.26 11.80 -6.96
C ALA A 48 -7.64 10.32 -7.04
N ALA A 49 -6.66 9.43 -7.04
CA ALA A 49 -6.89 8.00 -6.92
C ALA A 49 -5.73 7.32 -6.18
N GLU A 50 -6.01 6.19 -5.53
CA GLU A 50 -4.99 5.26 -5.06
C GLU A 50 -5.42 3.84 -5.51
N VAL A 51 -4.48 3.07 -6.07
CA VAL A 51 -4.71 1.73 -6.61
C VAL A 51 -3.65 0.80 -6.06
N TRP A 52 -4.05 -0.32 -5.44
CA TRP A 52 -3.15 -1.38 -4.98
C TRP A 52 -3.52 -2.70 -5.65
N THR A 53 -2.51 -3.46 -6.07
CA THR A 53 -2.68 -4.84 -6.51
C THR A 53 -1.79 -5.79 -5.70
N HIS A 54 -2.32 -6.96 -5.36
CA HIS A 54 -1.59 -8.02 -4.67
C HIS A 54 -2.30 -9.36 -4.89
N ASN A 55 -1.56 -10.45 -5.15
CA ASN A 55 -2.10 -11.79 -5.37
C ASN A 55 -3.29 -11.82 -6.35
N SER A 56 -3.13 -11.17 -7.51
CA SER A 56 -4.17 -11.04 -8.54
C SER A 56 -5.47 -10.37 -8.07
N ARG A 57 -5.46 -9.68 -6.92
CA ARG A 57 -6.55 -8.83 -6.42
C ARG A 57 -6.18 -7.37 -6.60
N MET A 58 -7.17 -6.54 -6.84
CA MET A 58 -7.05 -5.08 -6.94
C MET A 58 -8.03 -4.41 -6.00
N ALA A 59 -7.57 -3.37 -5.31
CA ALA A 59 -8.42 -2.40 -4.64
C ALA A 59 -8.07 -0.98 -5.10
N SER A 60 -9.09 -0.15 -5.33
CA SER A 60 -8.89 1.27 -5.67
C SER A 60 -9.91 2.18 -5.01
N VAL A 61 -9.43 3.32 -4.54
CA VAL A 61 -10.26 4.45 -4.08
C VAL A 61 -10.02 5.62 -5.04
N VAL A 62 -11.08 6.09 -5.70
CA VAL A 62 -11.04 7.15 -6.71
C VAL A 62 -11.96 8.28 -6.29
N TYR A 63 -11.44 9.51 -6.27
CA TYR A 63 -12.21 10.73 -6.03
C TYR A 63 -12.49 11.39 -7.36
N ILE A 64 -13.76 11.58 -7.66
CA ILE A 64 -14.21 12.17 -8.91
C ILE A 64 -15.07 13.40 -8.67
N THR A 65 -15.04 14.29 -9.65
CA THR A 65 -15.92 15.44 -9.79
C THR A 65 -16.50 15.46 -11.20
N ASP A 66 -17.58 16.20 -11.39
CA ASP A 66 -18.11 16.45 -12.72
C ASP A 66 -17.15 17.35 -13.52
N GLU A 67 -16.88 17.02 -14.79
CA GLU A 67 -15.98 17.78 -15.66
C GLU A 67 -16.44 19.21 -15.91
N ALA A 68 -17.75 19.42 -16.11
CA ALA A 68 -18.28 20.72 -16.52
C ALA A 68 -18.37 21.71 -15.34
N THR A 69 -18.70 21.21 -14.16
CA THR A 69 -18.95 22.03 -12.97
C THR A 69 -17.79 22.02 -11.97
N GLY A 70 -16.92 21.02 -12.02
CA GLY A 70 -15.88 20.78 -11.00
C GLY A 70 -16.45 20.34 -9.65
N ALA A 71 -17.77 20.16 -9.55
CA ALA A 71 -18.45 19.83 -8.30
C ALA A 71 -18.57 18.31 -8.09
N PRO A 72 -18.85 17.86 -6.86
CA PRO A 72 -19.19 16.46 -6.60
C PRO A 72 -20.41 16.03 -7.43
N ILE A 73 -20.41 14.77 -7.85
CA ILE A 73 -21.54 14.14 -8.54
C ILE A 73 -22.48 13.55 -7.49
N ASP A 74 -23.68 14.10 -7.37
CA ASP A 74 -24.73 13.70 -6.43
C ASP A 74 -25.96 13.08 -7.11
N ASP A 75 -26.11 13.25 -8.43
CA ASP A 75 -27.21 12.69 -9.22
C ASP A 75 -27.27 11.15 -9.14
N PRO A 76 -28.33 10.56 -8.55
CA PRO A 76 -28.38 9.13 -8.28
C PRO A 76 -28.42 8.28 -9.55
N ASP A 77 -29.02 8.77 -10.63
CA ASP A 77 -29.10 8.06 -11.91
C ASP A 77 -27.72 7.98 -12.58
N ARG A 78 -26.98 9.09 -12.59
CA ARG A 78 -25.59 9.12 -13.06
C ARG A 78 -24.68 8.25 -12.21
N LEU A 79 -24.79 8.31 -10.89
CA LEU A 79 -24.02 7.44 -9.99
C LEU A 79 -24.35 5.96 -10.21
N GLY A 80 -25.63 5.63 -10.44
CA GLY A 80 -26.07 4.29 -10.81
C GLY A 80 -25.44 3.81 -12.11
N LYS A 81 -25.41 4.67 -13.14
CA LYS A 81 -24.77 4.38 -14.43
C LYS A 81 -23.27 4.16 -14.30
N ILE A 82 -22.56 5.04 -13.58
CA ILE A 82 -21.12 4.90 -13.31
C ILE A 82 -20.84 3.56 -12.62
N LYS A 83 -21.57 3.27 -11.54
CA LYS A 83 -21.45 2.02 -10.78
C LYS A 83 -21.65 0.79 -11.68
N GLN A 84 -22.70 0.80 -12.50
CA GLN A 84 -23.01 -0.33 -13.37
C GLN A 84 -21.92 -0.59 -14.42
N LEU A 85 -21.43 0.46 -15.08
CA LEU A 85 -20.39 0.34 -16.11
C LEU A 85 -19.06 -0.13 -15.52
N LEU A 86 -18.63 0.43 -14.39
CA LEU A 86 -17.41 -0.02 -13.70
C LEU A 86 -17.52 -1.47 -13.22
N LEU A 87 -18.70 -1.88 -12.75
CA LEU A 87 -18.95 -3.27 -12.34
C LEU A 87 -18.85 -4.24 -13.52
N TYR A 88 -19.25 -3.85 -14.73
CA TYR A 88 -19.02 -4.67 -15.94
C TYR A 88 -17.53 -4.81 -16.25
N VAL A 89 -16.78 -3.71 -16.16
CA VAL A 89 -15.32 -3.73 -16.34
C VAL A 89 -14.64 -4.63 -15.31
N LEU A 90 -15.07 -4.61 -14.05
CA LEU A 90 -14.45 -5.43 -12.99
C LEU A 90 -14.80 -6.92 -13.09
N LYS A 91 -16.03 -7.27 -13.50
CA LYS A 91 -16.43 -8.68 -13.63
C LYS A 91 -15.68 -9.43 -14.72
N GLY A 92 -15.34 -8.74 -15.82
CA GLY A 92 -14.76 -9.39 -17.00
C GLY A 92 -15.63 -10.56 -17.49
N ASP A 93 -15.04 -11.46 -18.27
CA ASP A 93 -15.76 -12.56 -18.93
C ASP A 93 -15.84 -13.86 -18.10
N ARG A 94 -15.12 -13.97 -16.96
CA ARG A 94 -14.79 -15.29 -16.39
C ARG A 94 -14.82 -15.50 -14.87
N ASP A 95 -15.18 -14.53 -14.02
CA ASP A 95 -15.11 -14.78 -12.56
C ASP A 95 -16.45 -14.74 -11.80
N ARG A 96 -16.65 -15.77 -10.97
CA ARG A 96 -17.78 -15.89 -10.01
C ARG A 96 -17.43 -15.33 -8.63
N ARG A 97 -16.16 -15.00 -8.36
CA ARG A 97 -15.75 -14.28 -7.12
C ARG A 97 -16.00 -12.77 -7.29
N SER A 98 -16.66 -12.19 -6.30
CA SER A 98 -17.35 -10.90 -6.35
C SER A 98 -16.45 -9.71 -6.68
N ALA A 99 -16.47 -9.26 -7.94
CA ALA A 99 -16.19 -7.87 -8.26
C ALA A 99 -17.20 -6.96 -7.53
N ASN A 100 -16.71 -5.93 -6.84
CA ASN A 100 -17.55 -4.98 -6.13
C ASN A 100 -17.22 -3.54 -6.55
N THR A 101 -18.27 -2.74 -6.63
CA THR A 101 -18.17 -1.30 -6.85
C THR A 101 -19.08 -0.62 -5.84
N ALA A 102 -18.52 0.23 -4.99
CA ALA A 102 -19.26 1.10 -4.11
C ALA A 102 -19.03 2.56 -4.51
N VAL A 103 -20.07 3.39 -4.36
CA VAL A 103 -20.00 4.82 -4.63
C VAL A 103 -20.62 5.53 -3.43
N SER A 104 -19.92 6.52 -2.89
CA SER A 104 -20.32 7.28 -1.72
C SER A 104 -19.83 8.72 -1.82
N VAL A 105 -20.38 9.64 -1.03
CA VAL A 105 -19.92 11.03 -0.92
C VAL A 105 -19.28 11.20 0.46
N GLY A 106 -18.06 11.72 0.52
CA GLY A 106 -17.35 11.96 1.78
C GLY A 106 -15.83 11.75 1.68
N SER A 107 -15.13 12.08 2.77
CA SER A 107 -13.68 11.89 2.89
C SER A 107 -13.35 10.66 3.74
N THR A 108 -12.52 9.78 3.19
CA THR A 108 -11.99 8.58 3.86
C THR A 108 -10.47 8.59 3.76
N HIS A 109 -9.76 8.14 4.80
CA HIS A 109 -8.31 7.96 4.73
C HIS A 109 -7.96 6.82 3.76
N LYS A 110 -7.54 7.15 2.53
CA LYS A 110 -7.34 6.24 1.38
C LYS A 110 -6.58 4.96 1.75
N ASP A 111 -5.43 5.15 2.40
CA ASP A 111 -4.55 4.06 2.83
C ASP A 111 -5.24 3.08 3.79
N ARG A 112 -6.05 3.60 4.73
CA ARG A 112 -6.75 2.77 5.72
C ARG A 112 -7.87 2.00 5.03
N ARG A 113 -8.56 2.66 4.10
CA ARG A 113 -9.68 2.06 3.38
C ARG A 113 -9.23 0.96 2.42
N LEU A 114 -8.14 1.18 1.69
CA LEU A 114 -7.54 0.16 0.83
C LEU A 114 -7.10 -1.06 1.64
N HIS A 115 -6.57 -0.86 2.84
CA HIS A 115 -6.24 -1.96 3.75
C HIS A 115 -7.46 -2.85 4.05
N GLN A 116 -8.58 -2.22 4.41
CA GLN A 116 -9.84 -2.92 4.70
C GLN A 116 -10.40 -3.61 3.46
N MET A 117 -10.32 -2.96 2.30
CA MET A 117 -10.79 -3.51 1.03
C MET A 117 -9.98 -4.75 0.63
N MET A 118 -8.65 -4.67 0.65
CA MET A 118 -7.78 -5.82 0.35
C MET A 118 -8.02 -6.98 1.32
N TYR A 119 -8.10 -6.70 2.62
CA TYR A 119 -8.41 -7.71 3.63
C TYR A 119 -9.77 -8.38 3.41
N ALA A 120 -10.83 -7.60 3.19
CA ALA A 120 -12.17 -8.13 2.94
C ALA A 120 -12.23 -8.98 1.66
N ASP A 121 -11.39 -8.65 0.69
CA ASP A 121 -11.25 -9.34 -0.60
C ASP A 121 -10.32 -10.57 -0.55
N ARG A 122 -9.70 -10.82 0.61
CA ARG A 122 -8.84 -11.97 0.93
C ARG A 122 -7.62 -12.10 0.02
N ASP A 123 -6.96 -10.99 -0.25
CA ASP A 123 -5.69 -10.97 -0.97
C ASP A 123 -4.56 -11.75 -0.26
N TYR A 124 -4.72 -12.07 1.03
CA TYR A 124 -3.77 -12.87 1.81
C TYR A 124 -3.91 -14.39 1.63
N ASP A 125 -4.94 -14.87 0.91
CA ASP A 125 -5.08 -16.28 0.56
C ASP A 125 -4.03 -16.61 -0.53
N VAL A 126 -2.97 -17.33 -0.16
CA VAL A 126 -1.87 -17.71 -1.07
C VAL A 126 -2.37 -18.78 -2.04
N GLU A 127 -2.29 -18.54 -3.35
CA GLU A 127 -2.46 -19.60 -4.35
C GLU A 127 -1.19 -20.47 -4.34
N GLU A 128 -1.34 -21.78 -4.20
CA GLU A 128 -0.26 -22.76 -3.88
C GLU A 128 0.87 -22.86 -4.94
N ASP A 129 0.79 -22.13 -6.06
CA ASP A 129 1.60 -22.38 -7.26
C ASP A 129 2.70 -21.34 -7.55
N VAL A 130 2.96 -20.35 -6.68
CA VAL A 130 4.05 -19.38 -6.91
C VAL A 130 5.23 -19.67 -5.99
N GLU A 131 6.19 -20.43 -6.51
CA GLU A 131 7.54 -20.51 -5.93
C GLU A 131 8.21 -19.14 -6.05
N GLU A 132 8.07 -18.30 -5.01
CA GLU A 132 8.82 -17.05 -4.92
C GLU A 132 10.31 -17.35 -4.69
N GLU A 133 11.13 -17.22 -5.74
CA GLU A 133 12.58 -17.16 -5.61
C GLU A 133 13.02 -15.82 -4.98
N ASN A 134 13.88 -15.92 -3.96
CA ASN A 134 14.71 -14.87 -3.32
C ASN A 134 14.14 -14.06 -2.14
N GLY A 135 14.65 -14.40 -0.94
CA GLY A 135 15.45 -13.52 -0.08
C GLY A 135 14.79 -12.34 0.67
N ASN A 136 13.66 -11.81 0.21
CA ASN A 136 13.07 -10.57 0.74
C ASN A 136 11.68 -10.76 1.34
N ARG A 137 11.27 -12.00 1.57
CA ARG A 137 9.99 -12.30 2.22
C ARG A 137 10.01 -11.77 3.66
N PRO A 138 8.98 -11.03 4.09
CA PRO A 138 8.85 -10.66 5.49
C PRO A 138 8.81 -11.91 6.36
N LEU A 139 9.66 -11.97 7.37
CA LEU A 139 9.63 -13.05 8.36
C LEU A 139 8.65 -12.66 9.46
N VAL A 140 7.53 -13.39 9.56
CA VAL A 140 6.54 -13.20 10.61
C VAL A 140 6.48 -14.46 11.46
N THR A 141 6.71 -14.33 12.76
CA THR A 141 6.47 -15.40 13.73
C THR A 141 5.41 -14.99 14.73
N VAL A 142 4.63 -15.97 15.18
CA VAL A 142 3.51 -15.75 16.09
C VAL A 142 3.64 -16.81 17.17
N GLU A 143 3.72 -16.40 18.43
CA GLU A 143 3.98 -17.29 19.57
C GLU A 143 3.10 -16.90 20.76
N ASN A 144 2.63 -17.87 21.55
CA ASN A 144 1.81 -17.58 22.72
C ASN A 144 2.68 -17.48 23.98
N CYS A 145 2.63 -16.33 24.65
CA CYS A 145 3.18 -16.15 25.99
C CYS A 145 2.12 -16.54 27.02
N LEU A 146 2.07 -17.84 27.35
CA LEU A 146 1.04 -18.42 28.23
C LEU A 146 1.03 -17.80 29.64
N GLU A 147 2.19 -17.43 30.17
CA GLU A 147 2.31 -16.83 31.51
C GLU A 147 1.60 -15.49 31.64
N LYS A 148 1.59 -14.69 30.57
CA LYS A 148 1.01 -13.34 30.55
C LYS A 148 -0.30 -13.28 29.76
N GLY A 149 -0.76 -14.39 29.18
CA GLY A 149 -1.97 -14.47 28.37
C GLY A 149 -1.94 -13.57 27.13
N TYR A 150 -0.77 -13.37 26.52
CA TYR A 150 -0.62 -12.61 25.27
C TYR A 150 -0.18 -13.53 24.14
N THR A 151 -0.49 -13.12 22.91
CA THR A 151 0.24 -13.59 21.73
C THR A 151 1.30 -12.56 21.37
N VAL A 152 2.52 -13.01 21.12
CA VAL A 152 3.64 -12.20 20.64
C VAL A 152 3.77 -12.42 19.14
N VAL A 153 3.74 -11.33 18.38
CA VAL A 153 3.99 -11.33 16.94
C VAL A 153 5.31 -10.65 16.69
N ASN A 154 6.26 -11.36 16.10
CA ASN A 154 7.53 -10.80 15.65
C ASN A 154 7.52 -10.65 14.14
N LEU A 155 8.02 -9.53 13.67
CA LEU A 155 8.11 -9.19 12.26
C LEU A 155 9.50 -8.65 11.96
N ARG A 156 10.11 -9.19 10.90
CA ARG A 156 11.37 -8.70 10.33
C ARG A 156 11.22 -8.57 8.81
N CYS A 157 11.46 -7.38 8.28
CA CYS A 157 11.46 -7.13 6.84
C CYS A 157 12.32 -5.90 6.50
N GLY A 158 12.46 -5.58 5.21
CA GLY A 158 13.05 -4.30 4.80
C GLY A 158 12.29 -3.11 5.40
N ASP A 159 13.01 -2.12 5.92
CA ASP A 159 12.38 -0.91 6.45
C ASP A 159 11.81 -0.07 5.31
N ARG A 160 10.62 0.47 5.54
CA ARG A 160 9.96 1.34 4.57
C ARG A 160 8.95 2.27 5.23
N PRO A 161 8.66 3.42 4.60
CA PRO A 161 7.56 4.27 5.03
C PRO A 161 6.26 3.48 5.22
N LYS A 162 5.55 3.85 6.28
CA LYS A 162 4.25 3.27 6.67
C LYS A 162 4.25 1.80 7.06
N LEU A 163 5.39 1.14 7.27
CA LEU A 163 5.43 -0.25 7.73
C LEU A 163 4.66 -0.46 9.04
N LEU A 164 4.92 0.35 10.07
CA LEU A 164 4.17 0.33 11.35
C LEU A 164 2.66 0.56 11.16
N PHE A 165 2.29 1.43 10.22
CA PHE A 165 0.88 1.69 9.91
C PHE A 165 0.20 0.43 9.35
N ASP A 166 0.86 -0.27 8.42
CA ASP A 166 0.31 -1.46 7.77
C ASP A 166 0.15 -2.62 8.75
N THR A 167 1.14 -2.83 9.62
CA THR A 167 1.11 -3.92 10.61
C THR A 167 0.03 -3.68 11.67
N VAL A 168 -0.08 -2.47 12.19
CA VAL A 168 -1.14 -2.12 13.17
C VAL A 168 -2.52 -2.15 12.53
N CYS A 169 -2.69 -1.66 11.30
CA CYS A 169 -3.96 -1.74 10.58
C CYS A 169 -4.39 -3.19 10.38
N THR A 170 -3.45 -4.08 10.03
CA THR A 170 -3.71 -5.51 9.87
C THR A 170 -4.20 -6.15 11.15
N LEU A 171 -3.46 -5.96 12.25
CA LEU A 171 -3.85 -6.51 13.55
C LEU A 171 -5.22 -5.99 13.97
N THR A 172 -5.50 -4.71 13.73
CA THR A 172 -6.80 -4.09 14.04
C THR A 172 -7.94 -4.66 13.17
N ASP A 173 -7.72 -4.86 11.86
CA ASP A 173 -8.73 -5.45 10.96
C ASP A 173 -9.05 -6.90 11.33
N MET A 174 -8.07 -7.60 11.88
CA MET A 174 -8.22 -8.94 12.45
C MET A 174 -8.76 -8.94 13.89
N GLN A 175 -9.22 -7.79 14.40
CA GLN A 175 -9.79 -7.62 15.73
C GLN A 175 -8.83 -7.91 16.90
N TYR A 176 -7.52 -7.75 16.68
CA TYR A 176 -6.53 -7.77 17.75
C TYR A 176 -6.25 -6.36 18.29
N VAL A 177 -6.08 -6.29 19.61
CA VAL A 177 -5.64 -5.10 20.34
C VAL A 177 -4.16 -5.24 20.64
N VAL A 178 -3.37 -4.24 20.23
CA VAL A 178 -1.94 -4.13 20.58
C VAL A 178 -1.80 -3.48 21.95
N TYR A 179 -1.24 -4.21 22.93
CA TYR A 179 -1.02 -3.70 24.29
C TYR A 179 0.38 -3.11 24.48
N HIS A 180 1.37 -3.73 23.84
CA HIS A 180 2.75 -3.28 23.86
C HIS A 180 3.36 -3.55 22.51
N ALA A 181 4.27 -2.68 22.08
CA ALA A 181 5.02 -2.87 20.86
C ALA A 181 6.43 -2.32 21.01
N THR A 182 7.41 -3.04 20.46
CA THR A 182 8.78 -2.58 20.28
C THR A 182 9.02 -2.44 18.79
N ILE A 183 9.47 -1.25 18.35
CA ILE A 183 9.76 -0.96 16.95
C ILE A 183 11.21 -0.51 16.86
N ILE A 184 11.98 -1.22 16.05
CA ILE A 184 13.38 -0.91 15.76
C ILE A 184 13.50 -0.78 14.23
N ALA A 185 13.90 0.40 13.77
CA ALA A 185 14.15 0.70 12.36
C ALA A 185 15.58 1.21 12.23
N GLU A 186 16.54 0.30 12.39
CA GLU A 186 17.97 0.59 12.31
C GLU A 186 18.56 -0.02 11.04
N GLY A 187 18.89 0.83 10.07
CA GLY A 187 19.47 0.41 8.79
C GLY A 187 18.40 0.01 7.77
N PRO A 188 18.69 -0.93 6.85
CA PRO A 188 17.79 -1.30 5.77
C PRO A 188 16.66 -2.24 6.21
N GLU A 189 16.67 -2.73 7.45
CA GLU A 189 15.67 -3.64 8.01
C GLU A 189 14.94 -3.02 9.19
N ALA A 190 13.69 -3.41 9.35
CA ALA A 190 12.86 -3.10 10.50
C ALA A 190 12.50 -4.38 11.26
N TYR A 191 12.49 -4.26 12.58
CA TYR A 191 12.10 -5.29 13.53
C TYR A 191 10.94 -4.75 14.36
N GLN A 192 9.83 -5.49 14.40
CA GLN A 192 8.65 -5.10 15.16
C GLN A 192 8.17 -6.28 16.00
N GLU A 193 8.03 -6.08 17.30
CA GLU A 193 7.48 -7.05 18.25
C GLU A 193 6.17 -6.48 18.80
N TYR A 194 5.07 -7.23 18.70
CA TYR A 194 3.75 -6.83 19.17
C TYR A 194 3.20 -7.83 20.20
N TYR A 195 2.74 -7.33 21.34
CA TYR A 195 1.97 -8.09 22.32
C TYR A 195 0.49 -7.82 22.09
N ILE A 196 -0.22 -8.84 21.61
CA ILE A 196 -1.61 -8.73 21.20
C ILE A 196 -2.53 -9.66 22.00
N ARG A 197 -3.80 -9.26 22.08
CA ARG A 197 -4.93 -10.14 22.42
C ARG A 197 -6.06 -9.86 21.45
N HIS A 198 -6.90 -10.86 21.19
CA HIS A 198 -8.14 -10.63 20.47
C HIS A 198 -9.03 -9.68 21.29
N ILE A 199 -10.00 -9.02 20.65
CA ILE A 199 -10.87 -8.03 21.31
C ILE A 199 -11.70 -8.62 22.47
N ASP A 200 -11.93 -9.94 22.47
CA ASP A 200 -12.53 -10.69 23.58
C ASP A 200 -11.56 -10.98 24.74
N GLY A 201 -10.29 -10.62 24.60
CA GLY A 201 -9.23 -10.80 25.58
C GLY A 201 -8.45 -12.11 25.47
N SER A 202 -8.79 -13.02 24.56
CA SER A 202 -8.05 -14.29 24.42
C SER A 202 -6.76 -14.13 23.60
N PRO A 203 -5.73 -14.95 23.86
CA PRO A 203 -4.63 -15.13 22.90
C PRO A 203 -5.12 -15.95 21.69
N ILE A 204 -4.31 -16.00 20.64
CA ILE A 204 -4.55 -16.87 19.48
C ILE A 204 -4.66 -18.32 19.94
N SER A 205 -5.72 -18.99 19.50
CA SER A 205 -6.16 -20.27 20.08
C SER A 205 -5.98 -21.47 19.14
N SER A 206 -5.83 -21.23 17.84
CA SER A 206 -5.75 -22.28 16.83
C SER A 206 -4.64 -22.04 15.80
N GLU A 207 -4.14 -23.11 15.20
CA GLU A 207 -3.10 -23.01 14.17
C GLU A 207 -3.61 -22.32 12.89
N ALA A 208 -4.88 -22.50 12.53
CA ALA A 208 -5.49 -21.81 11.40
C ALA A 208 -5.60 -20.29 11.62
N GLU A 209 -5.88 -19.86 12.85
CA GLU A 209 -5.87 -18.45 13.23
C GLU A 209 -4.45 -17.88 13.22
N ARG A 210 -3.47 -18.62 13.76
CA ARG A 210 -2.05 -18.27 13.70
C ARG A 210 -1.58 -18.06 12.26
N GLN A 211 -1.85 -19.02 11.39
CA GLN A 211 -1.44 -18.96 9.99
C GLN A 211 -2.13 -17.79 9.26
N ARG A 212 -3.39 -17.51 9.59
CA ARG A 212 -4.10 -16.35 9.03
C ARG A 212 -3.44 -15.04 9.43
N VAL A 213 -3.01 -14.88 10.68
CA VAL A 213 -2.30 -13.68 11.14
C VAL A 213 -0.98 -13.50 10.39
N ILE A 214 -0.22 -14.58 10.22
CA ILE A 214 1.01 -14.59 9.43
C ILE A 214 0.71 -14.12 8.00
N ASN A 215 -0.20 -14.79 7.29
CA ASN A 215 -0.53 -14.48 5.90
C ASN A 215 -1.03 -13.04 5.74
N CYS A 216 -1.89 -12.54 6.65
CA CYS A 216 -2.40 -11.18 6.58
C CYS A 216 -1.30 -10.14 6.75
N LEU A 217 -0.36 -10.36 7.69
CA LEU A 217 0.77 -9.45 7.91
C LEU A 217 1.74 -9.49 6.73
N GLU A 218 2.08 -10.68 6.23
CA GLU A 218 2.93 -10.82 5.04
C GLU A 218 2.32 -10.11 3.83
N ALA A 219 1.03 -10.31 3.56
CA ALA A 219 0.31 -9.64 2.48
C ALA A 219 0.32 -8.11 2.67
N ALA A 220 0.02 -7.61 3.87
CA ALA A 220 0.02 -6.17 4.16
C ALA A 220 1.39 -5.52 3.97
N ILE A 221 2.48 -6.22 4.31
CA ILE A 221 3.83 -5.76 4.06
C ILE A 221 4.07 -5.71 2.54
N LYS A 222 3.75 -6.81 1.85
CA LYS A 222 3.98 -7.00 0.42
C LYS A 222 3.24 -5.99 -0.47
N ARG A 223 1.99 -5.62 -0.15
CA ARG A 223 1.17 -4.64 -0.91
C ARG A 223 1.87 -3.32 -1.24
N ARG A 224 2.80 -2.88 -0.39
CA ARG A 224 3.54 -1.60 -0.56
C ARG A 224 5.04 -1.75 -0.79
N THR A 225 5.56 -2.97 -0.76
CA THR A 225 6.84 -3.30 -1.41
C THR A 225 6.52 -3.50 -2.89
N SER A 226 6.29 -2.37 -3.58
CA SER A 226 5.97 -2.40 -5.01
C SER A 226 7.24 -2.79 -5.76
N GLU A 227 7.29 -4.02 -6.23
CA GLU A 227 8.32 -4.45 -7.16
C GLU A 227 8.08 -3.77 -8.51
N GLY A 228 9.16 -3.41 -9.21
CA GLY A 228 9.11 -2.80 -10.54
C GLY A 228 9.66 -1.39 -10.61
N ILE A 229 9.31 -0.68 -11.68
CA ILE A 229 9.85 0.64 -12.01
C ILE A 229 8.84 1.72 -11.58
N ARG A 230 9.32 2.74 -10.86
CA ARG A 230 8.49 3.89 -10.48
C ARG A 230 8.57 4.98 -11.55
N LEU A 231 7.43 5.23 -12.19
CA LEU A 231 7.23 6.27 -13.19
C LEU A 231 6.47 7.46 -12.56
N GLU A 232 7.06 8.65 -12.62
CA GLU A 232 6.45 9.89 -12.14
C GLU A 232 5.97 10.73 -13.34
N LEU A 233 4.67 11.00 -13.39
CA LEU A 233 4.02 11.84 -14.38
C LEU A 233 3.77 13.23 -13.77
N CYS A 234 4.23 14.27 -14.46
CA CYS A 234 3.94 15.67 -14.10
C CYS A 234 3.62 16.47 -15.37
N CYS A 235 2.35 16.89 -15.52
CA CYS A 235 1.88 17.71 -16.63
C CYS A 235 0.58 18.43 -16.29
N GLU A 236 0.12 19.31 -17.19
CA GLU A 236 -1.23 19.88 -17.12
C GLU A 236 -2.27 18.76 -17.09
N ASP A 237 -3.17 18.84 -16.11
CA ASP A 237 -4.24 17.88 -15.93
C ASP A 237 -5.39 18.15 -16.90
N ARG A 238 -6.02 17.06 -17.34
CA ARG A 238 -7.21 17.11 -18.18
C ARG A 238 -8.00 15.82 -18.05
N VAL A 239 -9.31 15.93 -18.29
CA VAL A 239 -10.15 14.74 -18.42
C VAL A 239 -9.62 13.85 -19.55
N GLY A 240 -9.52 12.56 -19.25
CA GLY A 240 -8.95 11.55 -20.14
C GLY A 240 -7.44 11.35 -20.02
N LEU A 241 -6.68 12.21 -19.33
CA LEU A 241 -5.22 12.06 -19.19
C LEU A 241 -4.82 10.66 -18.66
N LEU A 242 -5.45 10.22 -17.56
CA LEU A 242 -5.17 8.92 -16.96
C LEU A 242 -5.54 7.76 -17.89
N SER A 243 -6.64 7.90 -18.66
CA SER A 243 -7.04 6.91 -19.66
C SER A 243 -5.96 6.76 -20.73
N ASP A 244 -5.46 7.88 -21.27
CA ASP A 244 -4.45 7.89 -22.32
C ASP A 244 -3.12 7.30 -21.84
N VAL A 245 -2.63 7.76 -20.68
CA VAL A 245 -1.36 7.30 -20.09
C VAL A 245 -1.39 5.81 -19.77
N THR A 246 -2.44 5.34 -19.08
CA THR A 246 -2.54 3.92 -18.72
C THR A 246 -2.83 3.02 -19.92
N ARG A 247 -3.43 3.56 -20.98
CA ARG A 247 -3.56 2.88 -22.27
C ARG A 247 -2.20 2.69 -22.94
N ILE A 248 -1.35 3.71 -22.97
CA ILE A 248 0.02 3.63 -23.51
C ILE A 248 0.82 2.57 -22.75
N PHE A 249 0.71 2.52 -21.41
CA PHE A 249 1.33 1.47 -20.60
C PHE A 249 0.87 0.08 -21.04
N ARG A 250 -0.44 -0.14 -21.16
CA ARG A 250 -1.02 -1.40 -21.62
C ARG A 250 -0.55 -1.79 -23.02
N GLU A 251 -0.56 -0.87 -23.97
CA GLU A 251 -0.17 -1.12 -25.38
C GLU A 251 1.33 -1.45 -25.51
N ASN A 252 2.16 -0.96 -24.58
CA ASN A 252 3.58 -1.30 -24.48
C ASN A 252 3.86 -2.53 -23.58
N GLY A 253 2.83 -3.25 -23.13
CA GLY A 253 2.98 -4.47 -22.33
C GLY A 253 3.40 -4.24 -20.89
N LEU A 254 3.06 -3.08 -20.31
CA LEU A 254 3.24 -2.79 -18.90
C LEU A 254 1.95 -3.03 -18.11
N ALA A 255 2.09 -3.59 -16.91
CA ALA A 255 1.03 -3.67 -15.91
C ALA A 255 1.32 -2.67 -14.78
N VAL A 256 0.27 -2.11 -14.18
CA VAL A 256 0.38 -1.16 -13.06
C VAL A 256 0.06 -1.89 -11.77
N SER A 257 1.06 -2.10 -10.91
CA SER A 257 0.89 -2.74 -9.61
C SER A 257 0.41 -1.77 -8.52
N ARG A 258 0.78 -0.49 -8.68
CA ARG A 258 0.34 0.58 -7.81
C ARG A 258 0.24 1.91 -8.55
N ALA A 259 -0.76 2.71 -8.19
CA ALA A 259 -0.89 4.07 -8.68
C ALA A 259 -1.25 5.03 -7.54
N GLU A 260 -0.54 6.16 -7.49
CA GLU A 260 -0.85 7.32 -6.66
C GLU A 260 -1.19 8.46 -7.61
N VAL A 261 -2.43 8.95 -7.60
CA VAL A 261 -2.91 9.98 -8.52
C VAL A 261 -3.40 11.17 -7.70
N THR A 262 -2.97 12.37 -8.06
CA THR A 262 -3.41 13.61 -7.40
C THR A 262 -3.30 14.78 -8.35
N THR A 263 -4.36 15.58 -8.42
CA THR A 263 -4.36 16.89 -9.07
C THR A 263 -3.99 17.98 -8.06
N ARG A 264 -3.03 18.84 -8.40
CA ARG A 264 -2.62 20.00 -7.59
C ARG A 264 -2.73 21.27 -8.44
N GLY A 265 -3.79 22.04 -8.21
CA GLY A 265 -4.12 23.16 -9.08
C GLY A 265 -4.50 22.63 -10.47
N ASP A 266 -3.77 23.03 -11.50
CA ASP A 266 -3.93 22.56 -12.87
C ASP A 266 -2.95 21.44 -13.26
N GLN A 267 -2.13 20.95 -12.32
CA GLN A 267 -1.13 19.92 -12.60
C GLN A 267 -1.57 18.55 -12.10
N ALA A 268 -1.47 17.55 -12.95
CA ALA A 268 -1.48 16.14 -12.58
C ALA A 268 -0.09 15.75 -12.05
N VAL A 269 -0.04 15.22 -10.82
CA VAL A 269 1.20 14.73 -10.19
C VAL A 269 0.96 13.29 -9.76
N ASN A 270 1.33 12.35 -10.63
CA ASN A 270 0.99 10.94 -10.47
C ASN A 270 2.26 10.08 -10.39
N ALA A 271 2.20 9.01 -9.60
CA ALA A 271 3.23 7.99 -9.54
C ALA A 271 2.62 6.63 -9.88
N PHE A 272 3.25 5.91 -10.80
CA PHE A 272 2.85 4.57 -11.21
C PHE A 272 4.01 3.62 -10.96
N TYR A 273 3.74 2.49 -10.30
CA TYR A 273 4.67 1.40 -10.17
C TYR A 273 4.29 0.37 -11.23
N VAL A 274 5.22 0.10 -12.14
CA VAL A 274 4.97 -0.74 -13.31
C VAL A 274 5.87 -1.97 -13.34
N THR A 275 5.26 -3.07 -13.75
CA THR A 275 5.92 -4.35 -14.05
C THR A 275 5.70 -4.68 -15.52
N ASP A 276 6.28 -5.77 -16.00
CA ASP A 276 5.85 -6.32 -17.28
C ASP A 276 4.42 -6.88 -17.20
N ALA A 277 3.82 -7.23 -18.35
CA ALA A 277 2.47 -7.77 -18.43
C ALA A 277 2.28 -9.13 -17.73
N SER A 278 3.36 -9.82 -17.39
CA SER A 278 3.34 -11.06 -16.60
C SER A 278 3.50 -10.83 -15.10
N GLY A 279 3.73 -9.60 -14.66
CA GLY A 279 3.91 -9.23 -13.26
C GLY A 279 5.36 -9.24 -12.79
N HIS A 280 6.34 -9.50 -13.68
CA HIS A 280 7.74 -9.47 -13.28
C HIS A 280 8.26 -8.02 -13.20
N PRO A 281 9.07 -7.70 -12.18
CA PRO A 281 9.58 -6.35 -11.98
C PRO A 281 10.64 -5.93 -13.01
N SER A 282 11.23 -6.88 -13.73
CA SER A 282 12.30 -6.65 -14.70
C SER A 282 11.76 -6.18 -16.07
N VAL A 283 11.38 -4.90 -16.14
CA VAL A 283 10.98 -4.27 -17.40
C VAL A 283 12.21 -3.88 -18.23
N LYS A 284 12.17 -4.17 -19.53
CA LYS A 284 13.23 -3.78 -20.47
C LYS A 284 13.34 -2.27 -20.60
N THR A 285 14.56 -1.74 -20.56
CA THR A 285 14.84 -0.30 -20.71
C THR A 285 14.27 0.26 -22.01
N GLU A 286 14.30 -0.49 -23.10
CA GLU A 286 13.76 -0.07 -24.40
C GLU A 286 12.25 0.17 -24.34
N THR A 287 11.52 -0.65 -23.57
CA THR A 287 10.07 -0.48 -23.36
C THR A 287 9.78 0.79 -22.57
N ILE A 288 10.56 1.07 -21.52
CA ILE A 288 10.42 2.30 -20.74
C ILE A 288 10.70 3.53 -21.60
N GLU A 289 11.77 3.52 -22.41
CA GLU A 289 12.08 4.63 -23.30
C GLU A 289 11.03 4.83 -24.40
N ALA A 290 10.43 3.76 -24.93
CA ALA A 290 9.32 3.85 -25.87
C ALA A 290 8.10 4.55 -25.25
N VAL A 291 7.69 4.13 -24.05
CA VAL A 291 6.59 4.73 -23.30
C VAL A 291 6.86 6.21 -22.99
N ARG A 292 8.08 6.54 -22.54
CA ARG A 292 8.46 7.93 -22.25
C ARG A 292 8.50 8.79 -23.51
N LYS A 293 8.89 8.23 -24.66
CA LYS A 293 8.87 8.95 -25.94
C LYS A 293 7.43 9.25 -26.38
N GLU A 294 6.51 8.32 -26.15
CA GLU A 294 5.11 8.46 -26.53
C GLU A 294 4.36 9.46 -25.62
N ILE A 295 4.58 9.40 -24.31
CA ILE A 295 3.96 10.33 -23.35
C ILE A 295 4.66 11.70 -23.34
N GLY A 296 5.97 11.71 -23.52
CA GLY A 296 6.82 12.90 -23.45
C GLY A 296 7.90 12.77 -22.38
N LEU A 297 9.17 12.89 -22.78
CA LEU A 297 10.35 12.69 -21.92
C LEU A 297 10.41 13.63 -20.71
N ALA A 298 9.90 14.85 -20.87
CA ALA A 298 9.85 15.86 -19.80
C ALA A 298 8.70 15.62 -18.81
N VAL A 299 7.66 14.94 -19.27
CA VAL A 299 6.40 14.69 -18.56
C VAL A 299 6.49 13.42 -17.74
N LEU A 300 7.09 12.34 -18.28
CA LEU A 300 7.24 11.05 -17.62
C LEU A 300 8.70 10.77 -17.25
N ARG A 301 8.98 10.76 -15.94
CA ARG A 301 10.31 10.53 -15.38
C ARG A 301 10.38 9.14 -14.74
N VAL A 302 11.53 8.50 -14.88
CA VAL A 302 11.82 7.26 -14.15
C VAL A 302 12.53 7.64 -12.87
N LYS A 303 12.04 7.15 -11.73
CA LYS A 303 12.78 7.24 -10.47
C LYS A 303 13.44 5.89 -10.22
N GLU A 304 14.76 5.88 -10.28
CA GLU A 304 15.53 4.76 -9.75
C GLU A 304 15.39 4.78 -8.22
N GLU A 305 14.68 3.81 -7.66
CA GLU A 305 14.70 3.62 -6.23
C GLU A 305 16.06 3.03 -5.85
N ALA A 306 16.88 3.83 -5.19
CA ALA A 306 18.18 3.43 -4.65
C ALA A 306 18.01 2.48 -3.45
N TYR A 307 17.48 1.29 -3.69
CA TYR A 307 17.41 0.21 -2.72
C TYR A 307 17.92 -1.08 -3.33
N SER A 308 19.14 -1.04 -3.87
CA SER A 308 20.03 -2.19 -4.09
C SER A 308 21.35 -1.70 -4.68
N SER A 309 22.24 -1.24 -3.81
CA SER A 309 23.67 -1.29 -4.13
C SER A 309 24.43 -1.80 -2.92
N SER A 310 24.64 -3.11 -2.89
CA SER A 310 25.84 -3.64 -2.25
C SER A 310 27.03 -2.91 -2.87
N PRO A 311 27.94 -2.28 -2.09
CA PRO A 311 29.15 -1.75 -2.68
C PRO A 311 29.92 -2.91 -3.32
N PRO A 312 30.51 -2.74 -4.50
CA PRO A 312 31.42 -3.75 -5.03
C PRO A 312 32.57 -3.90 -4.03
N ALA A 313 32.89 -5.14 -3.68
CA ALA A 313 34.07 -5.47 -2.90
C ALA A 313 35.31 -4.93 -3.65
N GLN A 314 35.89 -3.84 -3.17
CA GLN A 314 37.22 -3.42 -3.56
C GLN A 314 38.18 -3.76 -2.43
N GLU A 315 38.96 -4.80 -2.69
CA GLU A 315 40.22 -5.04 -2.00
C GLU A 315 41.21 -3.90 -2.26
N HIS A 316 41.99 -3.64 -1.21
CA HIS A 316 43.24 -2.87 -1.14
C HIS A 316 43.18 -1.40 -0.72
N GLY A 317 43.87 -1.13 0.39
CA GLY A 317 44.41 0.18 0.72
C GLY A 317 44.37 0.50 2.21
N LYS A 318 45.30 -0.08 2.99
CA LYS A 318 45.57 0.35 4.37
C LYS A 318 45.80 1.86 4.40
N PHE A 319 44.91 2.63 5.02
CA PHE A 319 45.30 3.86 5.71
C PHE A 319 44.48 4.05 6.98
N SER A 320 45.19 3.90 8.09
CA SER A 320 44.78 4.24 9.44
C SER A 320 44.88 5.74 9.64
N LEU A 321 43.78 6.38 10.05
CA LEU A 321 43.82 7.58 10.88
C LEU A 321 42.77 7.42 11.98
N GLY A 322 43.25 7.29 13.21
CA GLY A 322 42.43 7.00 14.37
C GLY A 322 41.76 8.23 14.99
N ASN A 323 40.72 7.87 15.75
CA ASN A 323 40.28 8.39 17.05
C ASN A 323 39.30 9.57 17.14
N LEU A 324 38.48 9.40 18.21
CA LEU A 324 37.50 10.28 18.86
C LEU A 324 36.13 10.32 18.14
N PHE A 325 35.03 9.72 18.62
CA PHE A 325 34.58 9.53 20.00
C PHE A 325 33.74 8.24 20.14
N ARG A 326 34.18 7.35 21.02
CA ARG A 326 33.37 6.29 21.63
C ARG A 326 33.48 6.48 23.12
N THR A 327 32.37 6.83 23.79
CA THR A 327 31.95 6.35 25.13
C THR A 327 30.89 7.27 25.75
N ARG A 328 29.69 6.71 25.97
CA ARG A 328 28.91 6.71 27.24
C ARG A 328 27.39 6.75 26.98
N SER A 329 26.80 5.58 26.83
CA SER A 329 25.43 5.33 27.29
C SER A 329 25.20 3.88 27.75
N GLU A 330 26.25 3.19 28.19
CA GLU A 330 26.12 2.05 29.11
C GLU A 330 26.12 2.58 30.55
N LYS A 331 25.03 3.22 30.98
CA LYS A 331 24.73 3.53 32.41
C LYS A 331 23.36 4.18 32.64
N PHE A 332 22.31 3.71 31.95
CA PHE A 332 20.93 4.12 32.26
C PHE A 332 19.96 2.96 32.55
N LEU A 333 20.49 1.76 32.85
CA LEU A 333 19.70 0.57 33.22
C LEU A 333 19.95 0.06 34.66
N TYR A 334 20.26 0.96 35.60
CA TYR A 334 20.43 0.59 37.03
C TYR A 334 19.49 1.33 38.00
N ASN A 335 18.51 2.10 37.51
CA ASN A 335 17.61 2.89 38.37
C ASN A 335 16.12 2.53 38.30
N LEU A 336 15.75 1.34 37.82
CA LEU A 336 14.34 0.89 37.78
C LEU A 336 14.01 -0.29 38.69
N GLY A 337 14.81 -0.56 39.73
CA GLY A 337 14.35 -1.13 41.01
C GLY A 337 13.34 -2.29 41.01
N LEU A 338 13.36 -3.18 40.01
CA LEU A 338 12.39 -4.27 39.86
C LEU A 338 13.07 -5.59 39.54
N ILE A 339 13.91 -6.06 40.46
CA ILE A 339 14.21 -7.50 40.62
C ILE A 339 14.32 -7.78 42.12
N LYS A 340 13.32 -8.46 42.69
CA LYS A 340 13.52 -9.31 43.87
C LYS A 340 13.59 -10.75 43.36
N SER A 341 14.78 -11.34 43.45
CA SER A 341 14.96 -12.78 43.33
C SER A 341 14.27 -13.47 44.51
N CYS A 342 13.53 -14.53 44.24
CA CYS A 342 13.26 -15.56 45.25
C CYS A 342 14.17 -16.74 44.93
N THR A 343 14.60 -17.37 46.02
CA THR A 343 15.59 -18.43 46.15
C THR A 343 15.10 -19.77 45.64
#